data_AF-A0A349SWP1-F1
#
_entry.id   AF-A0A349SWP1-F1
#
_cell.length_a   1.000
_cell.length_b   1.000
_cell.length_c   1.000
_cell.angle_alpha   90.00
_cell.angle_beta   90.00
_cell.angle_gamma   90.00
#
_symmetry.space_group_name_H-M   'P 1'
#
loop_
_entity.id
_entity.type
_entity.pdbx_description
1 polymer ?
#
loop_
_entity_poly.entity_id
_entity_poly.type
_entity_poly.pdbx_seq_one_letter_code
_entity_poly.pdbx_strand_id
1 'polypeptide(L)'
;MSLAIFDLDNTLLNGDSDHAWGEFLVNKGIVDEAFYRRQNDHFYELYKQSKLDIMEYLAFALEPLTRFTLAELAALHAQFMAEYINPMRQPKADALLRRHREQGDFLLIITATNGFVTR
;
A
#
# COMPACT_ATOMS: atom_id res chain seq x y z
N MET A 1 20.22 -10.89 19.16
CA MET A 1 18.88 -10.31 18.96
C MET A 1 19.03 -8.84 18.62
N SER A 2 18.94 -8.53 17.33
CA SER A 2 18.96 -7.16 16.81
C SER A 2 17.56 -6.73 16.37
N LEU A 3 17.37 -5.43 16.11
CA LEU A 3 16.18 -4.90 15.43
C LEU A 3 16.49 -4.76 13.93
N ALA A 4 15.74 -5.44 13.08
CA ALA A 4 15.82 -5.33 11.62
C ALA A 4 14.59 -4.58 11.10
N ILE A 5 14.82 -3.39 10.53
CA ILE A 5 13.77 -2.50 10.04
C ILE A 5 13.75 -2.56 8.51
N PHE A 6 12.58 -2.78 7.94
CA PHE A 6 12.36 -2.85 6.49
C PHE A 6 11.31 -1.83 6.07
N ASP A 7 11.59 -1.16 4.96
CA ASP A 7 10.53 -0.55 4.16
C ASP A 7 9.75 -1.62 3.38
N LEU A 8 8.54 -1.32 2.91
CA LEU A 8 7.68 -2.27 2.20
C LEU A 8 7.80 -2.12 0.68
N ASP A 9 7.35 -0.98 0.18
CA ASP A 9 7.13 -0.71 -1.24
C ASP A 9 8.46 -0.44 -1.94
N ASN A 10 8.66 -1.04 -3.11
CA ASN A 10 9.95 -1.07 -3.81
C ASN A 10 11.14 -1.66 -3.01
N THR A 11 10.90 -2.19 -1.80
CA THR A 11 11.90 -2.81 -0.92
C THR A 11 11.64 -4.31 -0.75
N LEU A 12 10.58 -4.68 -0.02
CA LEU A 12 10.14 -6.07 0.12
C LEU A 12 9.22 -6.51 -1.03
N LEU A 13 8.44 -5.56 -1.56
CA LEU A 13 7.62 -5.74 -2.76
C LEU A 13 8.31 -5.16 -3.99
N ASN A 14 8.09 -5.77 -5.15
CA ASN A 14 8.52 -5.24 -6.44
C ASN A 14 7.41 -4.35 -7.04
N GLY A 15 7.04 -3.31 -6.31
CA GLY A 15 5.97 -2.39 -6.69
C GLY A 15 5.57 -1.50 -5.53
N ASP A 16 4.62 -0.61 -5.82
CA ASP A 16 4.01 0.33 -4.89
C ASP A 16 2.58 -0.13 -4.60
N SER A 17 2.34 -0.60 -3.37
CA SER A 17 1.05 -1.13 -2.93
C SER A 17 -0.01 -0.06 -2.70
N ASP A 18 0.36 1.17 -2.32
CA ASP A 18 -0.59 2.28 -2.15
C ASP A 18 -1.14 2.71 -3.52
N HIS A 19 -0.24 2.89 -4.49
CA HIS A 19 -0.63 3.20 -5.87
C HIS A 19 -1.47 2.06 -6.49
N ALA A 20 -1.04 0.80 -6.29
CA ALA A 20 -1.76 -0.36 -6.82
C ALA A 20 -3.16 -0.52 -6.23
N TRP A 21 -3.38 -0.14 -4.96
CA TRP A 21 -4.71 -0.12 -4.37
C TRP A 21 -5.63 0.87 -5.09
N GLY A 22 -5.13 2.07 -5.42
CA GLY A 22 -5.87 3.04 -6.23
C GLY A 22 -6.29 2.47 -7.59
N GLU A 23 -5.35 1.85 -8.32
CA GLU A 23 -5.63 1.20 -9.61
C GLU A 23 -6.64 0.04 -9.46
N PHE A 24 -6.57 -0.74 -8.38
CA PHE A 24 -7.56 -1.77 -8.08
C PHE A 24 -8.97 -1.19 -7.92
N LEU A 25 -9.12 -0.08 -7.18
CA LEU A 25 -10.41 0.59 -7.01
C LEU A 25 -10.97 1.12 -8.33
N VAL A 26 -10.10 1.68 -9.17
CA VAL A 26 -10.44 2.12 -10.53
C VAL A 26 -10.94 0.95 -11.38
N ASN A 27 -10.19 -0.16 -11.40
CA ASN A 27 -10.54 -1.35 -12.18
C ASN A 27 -11.84 -2.02 -11.71
N LYS A 28 -12.20 -1.87 -10.43
CA LYS A 28 -13.49 -2.30 -9.87
C LYS A 28 -14.64 -1.33 -10.14
N GLY A 29 -14.38 -0.16 -10.71
CA GLY A 29 -15.38 0.90 -10.91
C GLY A 29 -15.88 1.52 -9.61
N ILE A 30 -15.12 1.38 -8.51
CA ILE A 30 -15.48 1.93 -7.19
C ILE A 30 -15.26 3.44 -7.18
N VAL A 31 -14.26 3.90 -7.91
CA VAL A 31 -13.92 5.32 -8.11
C VAL A 31 -13.88 5.63 -9.61
N ASP A 32 -14.14 6.89 -9.96
CA ASP A 32 -14.03 7.37 -11.34
C ASP A 32 -12.55 7.47 -11.75
N GLU A 33 -12.15 6.73 -12.79
CA GLU A 33 -10.76 6.68 -13.26
C GLU A 33 -10.18 8.08 -13.52
N ALA A 34 -10.90 8.90 -14.28
CA ALA A 34 -10.40 10.18 -14.74
C ALA A 34 -10.21 11.16 -13.58
N PHE A 35 -11.14 11.16 -12.62
CA PHE A 35 -11.03 11.93 -11.40
C PHE A 35 -9.87 11.42 -10.52
N TYR A 36 -9.81 10.11 -10.27
CA TYR A 36 -8.84 9.52 -9.35
C TYR A 36 -7.40 9.71 -9.86
N ARG A 37 -7.17 9.49 -11.16
CA ARG A 37 -5.88 9.73 -11.80
C ARG A 37 -5.46 11.20 -11.68
N ARG A 38 -6.37 12.15 -11.95
CA ARG A 38 -6.08 13.59 -11.80
C ARG A 38 -5.72 13.98 -10.37
N GLN A 39 -6.43 13.46 -9.38
CA GLN A 39 -6.14 13.74 -7.96
C GLN A 39 -4.79 13.14 -7.55
N ASN A 40 -4.50 11.90 -7.94
CA ASN A 40 -3.19 11.28 -7.69
C ASN A 40 -2.05 12.09 -8.32
N ASP A 41 -2.17 12.48 -9.60
CA ASP A 41 -1.17 13.32 -10.26
C ASP A 41 -0.98 14.66 -9.54
N HIS A 42 -2.08 15.29 -9.09
CA HIS A 42 -2.03 16.53 -8.33
C HIS A 42 -1.27 16.38 -7.01
N PHE A 43 -1.60 15.38 -6.19
CA PHE A 43 -0.91 15.13 -4.93
C PHE A 43 0.54 14.70 -5.15
N TYR A 44 0.84 13.94 -6.20
CA TYR A 44 2.21 13.57 -6.54
C TYR A 44 3.07 14.78 -6.93
N GLU A 45 2.51 15.76 -7.63
CA GLU A 45 3.21 17.04 -7.90
C GLU A 45 3.42 17.86 -6.63
N LEU A 46 2.43 17.94 -5.74
CA LEU A 46 2.59 18.60 -4.44
C LEU A 46 3.66 17.91 -3.58
N TYR A 47 3.71 16.58 -3.61
CA TYR A 47 4.74 15.79 -2.94
C TYR A 47 6.13 16.11 -3.47
N LYS A 48 6.33 16.11 -4.79
CA LYS A 48 7.60 16.49 -5.44
C LYS A 48 8.05 17.90 -5.07
N GLN A 49 7.12 18.82 -4.85
CA GLN A 49 7.38 20.19 -4.42
C GLN A 49 7.57 20.34 -2.90
N SER A 50 7.46 19.27 -2.11
CA SER A 50 7.44 19.29 -0.64
C SER A 50 6.33 20.19 -0.06
N LYS A 51 5.20 20.28 -0.77
CA LYS A 51 4.00 21.07 -0.40
C LYS A 51 2.78 20.22 -0.10
N LEU A 52 2.93 18.90 -0.10
CA LEU A 52 1.81 18.00 0.16
C LEU A 52 1.27 18.21 1.58
N ASP A 53 -0.01 18.56 1.68
CA ASP A 53 -0.75 18.40 2.93
C ASP A 53 -1.17 16.94 3.07
N ILE A 54 -0.60 16.26 4.07
CA ILE A 54 -0.86 14.85 4.31
C ILE A 54 -2.33 14.58 4.68
N MET A 55 -3.01 15.52 5.34
CA MET A 55 -4.40 15.33 5.77
C MET A 55 -5.35 15.44 4.58
N GLU A 56 -5.08 16.35 3.62
CA GLU A 56 -5.85 16.44 2.38
C GLU A 56 -5.67 15.20 1.51
N TYR A 57 -4.42 14.72 1.38
CA TYR A 57 -4.14 13.47 0.65
C TYR A 57 -4.89 12.28 1.28
N LEU A 58 -4.80 12.13 2.61
CA LEU A 58 -5.47 11.02 3.30
C LEU A 58 -6.99 11.11 3.20
N ALA A 59 -7.57 12.32 3.26
CA ALA A 59 -9.01 12.49 3.06
C ALA A 59 -9.44 11.98 1.68
N PHE A 60 -8.68 12.28 0.63
CA PHE A 60 -8.93 11.77 -0.72
C PHE A 60 -8.69 10.25 -0.83
N ALA A 61 -7.52 9.76 -0.41
CA ALA A 61 -7.12 8.37 -0.60
C ALA A 61 -7.99 7.39 0.20
N LEU A 62 -8.50 7.82 1.37
CA LEU A 62 -9.29 6.97 2.26
C LEU A 62 -10.80 7.15 2.15
N GLU A 63 -11.28 8.18 1.43
CA GLU A 63 -12.72 8.39 1.21
C GLU A 63 -13.43 7.13 0.71
N PRO A 64 -12.88 6.36 -0.27
CA PRO A 64 -13.58 5.18 -0.78
C PRO A 64 -13.87 4.14 0.30
N LEU A 65 -13.01 4.04 1.33
CA LEU A 65 -13.18 3.08 2.41
C LEU A 65 -14.41 3.37 3.27
N THR A 66 -14.87 4.62 3.32
CA THR A 66 -16.03 5.04 4.11
C THR A 66 -17.37 4.58 3.53
N ARG A 67 -17.37 4.13 2.26
CA ARG A 67 -18.56 3.79 1.49
C ARG A 67 -18.98 2.32 1.64
N PHE A 68 -18.22 1.52 2.38
CA PHE A 68 -18.40 0.09 2.51
C PHE A 68 -18.41 -0.36 3.98
N THR A 69 -19.07 -1.49 4.22
CA THR A 69 -18.98 -2.18 5.51
C THR A 69 -17.61 -2.84 5.67
N LEU A 70 -17.21 -3.12 6.92
CA LEU A 70 -15.96 -3.82 7.20
C LEU A 70 -15.87 -5.20 6.53
N ALA A 71 -17.00 -5.89 6.35
CA ALA A 71 -17.02 -7.20 5.69
C ALA A 71 -16.76 -7.08 4.18
N GLU A 72 -17.35 -6.07 3.52
CA GLU A 72 -17.10 -5.77 2.11
C GLU A 72 -15.66 -5.31 1.88
N LEU A 73 -15.14 -4.46 2.77
CA LEU A 73 -13.74 -4.03 2.73
C LEU A 73 -12.78 -5.21 2.89
N ALA A 74 -13.05 -6.14 3.82
CA ALA A 74 -12.22 -7.34 3.98
C ALA A 74 -12.23 -8.22 2.73
N ALA A 75 -13.38 -8.34 2.05
CA ALA A 75 -13.48 -9.10 0.80
C ALA A 75 -12.70 -8.41 -0.35
N LEU A 76 -12.82 -7.09 -0.48
CA LEU A 76 -12.07 -6.29 -1.46
C LEU A 76 -10.56 -6.39 -1.21
N HIS A 77 -10.14 -6.26 0.05
CA HIS A 77 -8.75 -6.37 0.45
C HIS A 77 -8.17 -7.76 0.16
N ALA A 78 -8.90 -8.83 0.50
CA ALA A 78 -8.48 -10.19 0.19
C ALA A 78 -8.28 -10.42 -1.32
N GLN A 79 -9.16 -9.85 -2.14
CA GLN A 79 -9.03 -9.91 -3.59
C GLN A 79 -7.80 -9.13 -4.08
N PHE A 80 -7.59 -7.91 -3.58
CA PHE A 80 -6.41 -7.12 -3.89
C PHE A 80 -5.10 -7.82 -3.51
N MET A 81 -5.06 -8.44 -2.33
CA MET A 81 -3.90 -9.21 -1.88
C MET A 81 -3.58 -10.36 -2.84
N ALA A 82 -4.60 -11.05 -3.34
CA ALA A 82 -4.44 -12.15 -4.27
C ALA A 82 -3.98 -11.70 -5.67
N GLU A 83 -4.59 -10.64 -6.21
CA GLU A 83 -4.43 -10.22 -7.60
C GLU A 83 -3.26 -9.25 -7.83
N TYR A 84 -2.91 -8.42 -6.83
CA TYR A 84 -1.91 -7.35 -6.97
C TYR A 84 -0.69 -7.58 -6.07
N ILE A 85 -0.89 -7.87 -4.77
CA ILE A 85 0.24 -7.97 -3.83
C ILE A 85 1.02 -9.27 -3.97
N ASN A 86 0.34 -10.42 -4.07
CA ASN A 86 1.01 -11.70 -4.21
C ASN A 86 1.98 -11.76 -5.41
N PRO A 87 1.61 -11.25 -6.61
CA PRO A 87 2.55 -11.14 -7.73
C PRO A 87 3.75 -10.22 -7.48
N MET A 88 3.63 -9.21 -6.62
CA MET A 88 4.73 -8.29 -6.28
C MET A 88 5.74 -8.89 -5.29
N ARG A 89 5.41 -10.00 -4.61
CA ARG A 89 6.30 -10.61 -3.64
C ARG A 89 7.56 -11.15 -4.28
N GLN A 90 8.70 -10.91 -3.64
CA GLN A 90 10.00 -11.30 -4.17
C GLN A 90 10.60 -12.46 -3.37
N PRO A 91 11.03 -13.57 -4.01
CA PRO A 91 11.69 -14.68 -3.31
C PRO A 91 12.92 -14.26 -2.51
N LYS A 92 13.67 -13.26 -2.99
CA LYS A 92 14.83 -12.69 -2.26
C LYS A 92 14.43 -11.97 -0.97
N ALA A 93 13.28 -11.29 -0.96
CA ALA A 93 12.77 -10.60 0.22
C ALA A 93 12.31 -11.63 1.25
N ASP A 94 11.58 -12.66 0.82
CA ASP A 94 11.17 -13.77 1.69
C ASP A 94 12.38 -14.50 2.31
N ALA A 95 13.43 -14.75 1.52
CA ALA A 95 14.66 -15.36 2.00
C ALA A 95 15.41 -14.47 3.02
N LEU A 96 15.46 -13.16 2.79
CA LEU A 96 16.07 -12.19 3.72
C LEU A 96 15.32 -12.15 5.05
N LEU A 97 13.99 -12.05 5.00
CA LEU A 97 13.16 -12.06 6.21
C LEU A 97 13.31 -13.39 6.97
N ARG A 98 13.39 -14.52 6.27
CA ARG A 98 13.64 -15.83 6.89
C ARG A 98 14.98 -15.86 7.60
N ARG A 99 16.05 -15.35 6.98
CA ARG A 99 17.39 -15.26 7.60
C ARG A 99 17.37 -14.47 8.91
N HIS A 100 16.73 -13.30 8.93
CA HIS A 100 16.64 -12.51 10.17
C HIS A 100 15.85 -13.23 11.27
N ARG A 101 14.77 -13.94 10.90
CA ARG A 101 14.01 -14.79 11.86
C ARG A 101 14.88 -15.90 12.43
N GLU A 102 15.65 -16.60 11.58
CA GLU A 102 16.57 -17.68 12.00
C GLU A 102 17.70 -17.17 12.91
N GLN A 103 18.10 -15.91 12.76
CA GLN A 103 19.10 -15.26 13.61
C GLN A 103 18.52 -14.76 14.95
N GLY A 104 17.20 -14.86 15.15
CA GLY A 104 16.51 -14.35 16.33
C GLY A 104 16.45 -12.83 16.39
N ASP A 105 16.44 -12.16 15.24
CA ASP A 105 16.19 -10.72 15.17
C ASP A 105 14.70 -10.40 15.30
N PHE A 106 14.39 -9.23 15.84
CA PHE A 106 13.06 -8.66 15.81
C PHE A 106 12.85 -7.92 14.48
N LEU A 107 11.84 -8.29 13.72
CA LEU A 107 11.54 -7.70 12.41
C LEU A 107 10.46 -6.63 12.56
N LEU A 108 10.70 -5.45 12.00
CA LEU A 108 9.74 -4.36 11.92
C LEU A 108 9.60 -3.89 10.46
N ILE A 109 8.37 -3.78 9.97
CA ILE A 109 8.07 -3.09 8.72
C ILE A 109 7.63 -1.67 9.05
N ILE A 110 8.25 -0.66 8.42
CA ILE A 110 7.85 0.75 8.48
C ILE A 110 7.53 1.18 7.06
N THR A 111 6.27 1.53 6.78
CA THR A 111 5.81 1.98 5.47
C THR A 111 4.89 3.19 5.63
N ALA A 112 4.85 4.03 4.59
CA ALA A 112 3.91 5.14 4.46
C ALA A 112 2.54 4.68 3.92
N THR A 113 2.46 3.49 3.34
CA THR A 113 1.21 2.91 2.81
C THR A 113 0.19 2.73 3.93
N ASN A 114 -1.08 2.99 3.62
CA ASN A 114 -2.13 3.00 4.63
C ASN A 114 -2.24 1.66 5.39
N GLY A 115 -2.56 1.76 6.68
CA GLY A 115 -2.73 0.59 7.55
C GLY A 115 -3.80 -0.39 7.10
N PHE A 116 -4.85 0.08 6.41
CA PHE A 116 -5.87 -0.79 5.83
C PHE A 116 -5.32 -1.62 4.66
N VAL A 117 -4.48 -1.02 3.80
CA VAL A 117 -3.89 -1.73 2.65
C VAL A 117 -2.91 -2.81 3.13
N THR A 118 -2.23 -2.57 4.24
CA THR A 118 -1.12 -3.43 4.71
C THR A 118 -1.51 -4.47 5.78
N ARG A 119 -2.73 -4.45 6.33
CA ARG A 119 -3.15 -5.31 7.45
C ARG A 119 -4.36 -6.17 7.17
#